data_AF-A0A699TTH3-F1
#
_entry.id   AF-A0A699TTH3-F1
#
_cell.length_a   1.000
_cell.length_b   1.000
_cell.length_c   1.000
_cell.angle_alpha   90.00
_cell.angle_beta   90.00
_cell.angle_gamma   90.00
#
_symmetry.space_group_name_H-M   'P 1'
#
loop_
_entity.id
_entity.type
_entity.pdbx_description
1 polymer ?
#
loop_
_entity_poly.entity_id
_entity_poly.type
_entity_poly.pdbx_seq_one_letter_code
_entity_poly.pdbx_strand_id
1 'polypeptide(L)'
;HAKGNAVGKNRTQIRCYNCRGVGHYARNCTTQLLIAQKEEAGIQLQAEEYDLMVAAADLDEIKEVNANCILMANLQQASTLGTQTDSAPVYDTD
;
A
#
# COMPACT_ATOMS: atom_id res chain seq x y z
N HIS A 1 -43.29 -17.57 46.97
CA HIS A 1 -41.83 -17.49 47.18
C HIS A 1 -41.10 -18.06 45.97
N ALA A 2 -40.70 -17.19 45.02
CA ALA A 2 -39.90 -17.60 43.87
C ALA A 2 -38.41 -17.50 44.25
N LYS A 3 -37.77 -18.65 44.47
CA LYS A 3 -36.37 -18.75 44.87
C LYS A 3 -35.49 -18.60 43.63
N GLY A 4 -35.14 -17.36 43.29
CA GLY A 4 -34.16 -17.06 42.25
C GLY A 4 -32.80 -17.65 42.62
N ASN A 5 -32.34 -18.65 41.88
CA ASN A 5 -31.07 -19.34 42.12
C ASN A 5 -29.92 -18.52 41.50
N ALA A 6 -29.59 -17.37 42.10
CA ALA A 6 -28.42 -16.59 41.73
C ALA A 6 -27.17 -17.26 42.34
N VAL A 7 -26.66 -18.29 41.66
CA VAL A 7 -25.32 -18.82 41.92
C VAL A 7 -24.33 -17.70 41.65
N GLY A 8 -23.92 -17.01 42.72
CA GLY A 8 -22.83 -16.04 42.68
C GLY A 8 -21.53 -16.76 42.34
N LYS A 9 -21.24 -16.92 41.05
CA LYS A 9 -19.90 -17.31 40.58
C LYS A 9 -18.96 -16.15 40.93
N ASN A 10 -18.27 -16.28 42.04
CA ASN A 10 -17.15 -15.43 42.42
C ASN A 10 -16.20 -15.27 41.23
N ARG A 11 -15.81 -14.03 40.88
CA ARG A 11 -14.84 -13.78 39.79
C ARG A 11 -13.57 -14.62 39.98
N THR A 12 -13.18 -14.84 41.23
CA THR A 12 -12.05 -15.69 41.64
C THR A 12 -12.15 -17.17 41.20
N GLN A 13 -13.34 -17.72 40.96
CA GLN A 13 -13.52 -19.10 40.44
C GLN A 13 -13.71 -19.14 38.91
N ILE A 14 -13.92 -18.00 38.25
CA ILE A 14 -14.06 -17.96 36.79
C ILE A 14 -12.69 -18.24 36.19
N ARG A 15 -12.52 -19.41 35.58
CA ARG A 15 -11.28 -19.83 34.91
C ARG A 15 -11.42 -19.66 33.40
N CYS A 16 -10.43 -18.99 32.80
CA CYS A 16 -10.30 -18.85 31.37
C CYS A 16 -9.63 -20.10 30.79
N TYR A 17 -10.27 -20.80 29.85
CA TYR A 17 -9.66 -21.97 29.21
C TYR A 17 -8.59 -21.58 28.17
N ASN A 18 -8.66 -20.37 27.61
CA ASN A 18 -7.73 -19.87 26.59
C ASN A 18 -6.33 -19.60 27.14
N CYS A 19 -6.22 -18.92 28.30
CA CYS A 19 -4.92 -18.58 28.91
C CYS A 19 -4.68 -19.25 30.27
N ARG A 20 -5.63 -20.08 30.74
CA ARG A 20 -5.61 -20.75 32.06
C ARG A 20 -5.67 -19.81 33.28
N GLY A 21 -5.83 -18.50 33.07
CA GLY A 21 -5.98 -17.50 34.14
C GLY A 21 -7.34 -17.55 34.84
N VAL A 22 -7.47 -16.85 35.97
CA VAL A 22 -8.73 -16.72 36.73
C VAL A 22 -9.25 -15.28 36.67
N GLY A 23 -10.49 -15.02 37.12
CA GLY A 23 -11.03 -13.66 37.19
C GLY A 23 -11.86 -13.21 35.99
N HIS A 24 -11.80 -13.92 34.86
CA HIS A 24 -12.38 -13.48 33.59
C HIS A 24 -12.89 -14.63 32.71
N TYR A 25 -13.92 -14.35 31.90
CA TYR A 25 -14.41 -15.27 30.90
C TYR A 25 -13.44 -15.40 29.73
N ALA A 26 -13.44 -16.54 29.05
CA ALA A 26 -12.59 -16.80 27.89
C ALA A 26 -12.77 -15.78 26.75
N ARG A 27 -14.00 -15.31 26.51
CA ARG A 27 -14.30 -14.23 25.55
C ARG A 27 -13.66 -12.87 25.90
N ASN A 28 -13.32 -12.67 27.18
CA ASN A 28 -12.67 -11.46 27.70
C ASN A 28 -11.16 -11.69 27.89
N CYS A 29 -10.59 -12.77 27.33
CA CYS A 29 -9.17 -13.05 27.42
C CYS A 29 -8.40 -12.05 26.56
N THR A 30 -7.62 -11.17 27.19
CA THR A 30 -6.82 -10.15 26.51
C THR A 30 -5.80 -10.75 25.55
N THR A 31 -5.27 -11.95 25.83
CA THR A 31 -4.32 -12.63 24.94
C THR A 31 -4.91 -12.92 23.56
N GLN A 32 -6.16 -13.40 23.47
CA GLN A 32 -6.78 -13.65 22.17
C GLN A 32 -7.16 -12.37 21.45
N LEU A 33 -7.62 -11.35 22.18
CA LEU A 33 -7.88 -10.04 21.60
C LEU A 33 -6.61 -9.43 20.99
N LEU A 34 -5.48 -9.52 21.70
CA LEU A 34 -4.19 -9.02 21.21
C LEU A 34 -3.66 -9.81 20.00
N ILE A 35 -3.94 -11.11 19.91
CA ILE A 35 -3.58 -11.92 18.72
C ILE A 35 -4.42 -11.47 17.53
N ALA A 36 -5.74 -11.37 17.68
CA ALA A 36 -6.64 -10.93 16.63
C ALA A 36 -6.30 -9.51 16.13
N GLN A 37 -5.99 -8.58 17.04
CA GLN A 37 -5.56 -7.23 16.68
C GLN A 37 -4.25 -7.20 15.88
N LYS A 38 -3.30 -8.08 16.22
CA LYS A 38 -2.03 -8.20 15.47
C LYS A 38 -2.24 -8.81 14.09
N GLU A 39 -3.12 -9.81 13.97
CA GLU A 39 -3.49 -10.39 12.68
C GLU A 39 -4.18 -9.35 11.79
N GLU A 40 -5.14 -8.59 12.33
CA GLU A 40 -5.82 -7.51 11.61
C GLU A 40 -4.86 -6.41 11.15
N ALA A 41 -3.97 -5.95 12.04
CA ALA A 41 -2.93 -5.00 11.67
C ALA A 41 -1.96 -5.56 10.61
N GLY A 42 -1.64 -6.86 10.68
CA GLY A 42 -0.82 -7.54 9.67
C GLY A 42 -1.50 -7.61 8.30
N ILE A 43 -2.80 -7.87 8.26
CA ILE A 43 -3.61 -7.88 7.03
C ILE A 43 -3.69 -6.47 6.43
N GLN A 44 -3.89 -5.44 7.26
CA GLN A 44 -3.94 -4.05 6.81
C GLN A 44 -2.60 -3.60 6.20
N LEU A 45 -1.49 -3.91 6.87
CA LEU A 45 -0.15 -3.62 6.36
C LEU A 45 0.13 -4.33 5.01
N GLN A 46 -0.32 -5.58 4.85
CA GLN A 46 -0.17 -6.30 3.57
C GLN A 46 -0.96 -5.65 2.43
N ALA A 47 -2.15 -5.13 2.70
CA ALA A 47 -2.94 -4.42 1.69
C ALA A 47 -2.24 -3.13 1.23
N GLU A 48 -1.73 -2.34 2.19
CA GLU A 48 -0.97 -1.12 1.90
C GLU A 48 0.32 -1.40 1.11
N GLU A 49 1.06 -2.46 1.45
CA GLU A 49 2.25 -2.89 0.70
C GLU A 49 1.91 -3.30 -0.74
N TYR A 50 0.79 -3.99 -0.95
CA TYR A 50 0.32 -4.36 -2.30
C TYR A 50 -0.05 -3.13 -3.12
N ASP A 51 -0.80 -2.19 -2.54
CA ASP A 51 -1.18 -0.94 -3.21
C ASP A 51 0.05 -0.10 -3.60
N LEU A 52 1.05 -0.03 -2.71
CA LEU A 52 2.32 0.64 -2.99
C LEU A 52 3.12 -0.06 -4.10
N MET A 53 3.14 -1.38 -4.13
CA MET A 53 3.78 -2.15 -5.19
C MET A 53 3.12 -1.91 -6.55
N VAL A 54 1.78 -1.87 -6.59
CA VAL A 54 1.02 -1.54 -7.80
C VAL A 54 1.36 -0.12 -8.28
N ALA A 55 1.31 0.87 -7.39
CA ALA A 55 1.64 2.26 -7.73
C ALA A 55 3.08 2.45 -8.20
N ALA A 56 4.03 1.67 -7.66
CA ALA A 56 5.42 1.69 -8.09
C ALA A 56 5.61 1.13 -9.51
N ALA A 57 4.83 0.10 -9.90
CA ALA A 57 4.86 -0.45 -11.26
C ALA A 57 4.34 0.58 -12.28
N ASP A 58 3.24 1.26 -11.97
CA ASP A 58 2.68 2.32 -12.84
C ASP A 58 3.68 3.48 -13.04
N LEU A 59 4.46 3.83 -11.99
CA LEU A 59 5.47 4.88 -12.08
C LEU A 59 6.64 4.52 -13.01
N ASP A 60 7.00 3.24 -13.10
CA ASP A 60 8.06 2.77 -13.99
C ASP A 60 7.65 2.90 -15.47
N GLU A 61 6.40 2.53 -15.78
CA GLU A 61 5.82 2.70 -17.12
C GLU A 61 5.78 4.18 -17.54
N ILE A 62 5.38 5.08 -16.63
CA ILE A 62 5.35 6.52 -16.90
C ILE A 62 6.78 7.05 -17.17
N LYS A 63 7.78 6.59 -16.42
CA LYS A 63 9.17 7.01 -16.65
C LYS A 63 9.70 6.57 -18.01
N GLU A 64 9.36 5.35 -18.43
CA GLU A 64 9.74 4.85 -19.76
C GLU A 64 9.11 5.69 -20.87
N VAL A 65 7.81 5.94 -20.80
CA VAL A 65 7.10 6.79 -21.78
C VAL A 65 7.69 8.20 -21.83
N ASN A 66 8.04 8.77 -20.67
CA ASN A 66 8.67 10.09 -20.60
C ASN A 66 10.06 10.10 -21.27
N ALA A 67 10.90 9.09 -21.02
CA ALA A 67 12.20 8.95 -21.67
C ALA A 67 12.07 8.82 -23.21
N ASN A 68 11.11 8.02 -23.67
CA ASN A 68 10.81 7.85 -25.09
C ASN A 68 10.35 9.16 -25.73
N CYS A 69 9.51 9.94 -25.05
CA CYS A 69 9.06 11.26 -25.52
C CYS A 69 10.23 12.23 -25.71
N ILE A 70 11.15 12.30 -24.73
CA ILE A 70 12.36 13.13 -24.80
C ILE A 70 13.24 12.71 -25.99
N LEU A 71 13.41 11.40 -26.22
CA LEU A 71 14.19 10.88 -27.33
C LEU A 71 13.59 11.28 -28.69
N MET A 72 12.26 11.17 -28.84
CA MET A 72 11.58 11.58 -30.07
C MET A 72 11.74 13.08 -30.33
N ALA A 73 11.61 13.92 -29.30
CA ALA A 73 11.81 15.35 -29.42
C ALA A 73 13.24 15.70 -29.89
N ASN A 74 14.26 15.04 -29.33
CA ASN A 74 15.65 15.23 -29.75
C ASN A 74 15.89 14.80 -31.19
N LEU A 75 15.31 13.67 -31.62
CA LEU A 75 15.42 13.19 -32.99
C LEU A 75 14.76 14.17 -33.98
N GLN A 76 13.59 14.69 -33.63
CA GLN A 76 12.87 15.65 -34.46
C GLN A 76 13.62 16.98 -34.57
N GLN A 77 14.20 17.48 -33.46
CA GLN A 77 15.06 18.66 -33.46
C GLN A 77 16.31 18.48 -34.33
N ALA A 78 16.99 17.33 -34.23
CA ALA A 78 18.16 17.03 -35.06
C ALA A 78 17.79 17.00 -36.55
N SER A 79 16.63 16.44 -36.88
CA SER A 79 16.14 16.39 -38.26
C SER A 79 15.77 17.77 -38.81
N THR A 80 15.27 18.69 -37.97
CA THR A 80 14.98 20.08 -38.37
C THR A 80 16.23 20.96 -38.44
N LEU A 81 17.26 20.68 -37.64
CA LEU A 81 18.53 21.41 -37.68
C LEU A 81 19.34 21.09 -38.95
N GLY A 82 19.17 19.88 -39.49
CA GLY A 82 19.78 19.44 -40.76
C GLY A 82 19.23 20.11 -42.01
N THR A 83 18.00 20.65 -41.99
CA THR A 83 17.38 21.33 -43.15
C THR A 83 17.58 22.84 -43.16
N GLN A 84 18.03 23.46 -42.06
CA GLN A 84 18.27 24.90 -41.99
C GLN A 84 19.71 25.31 -42.37
N THR A 85 20.66 24.37 -42.40
CA THR A 85 22.08 24.64 -42.68
C THR A 85 22.46 24.53 -44.15
N ASP A 86 21.56 24.04 -45.02
CA ASP A 86 21.82 23.88 -46.47
C ASP A 86 21.30 25.06 -47.32
N SER A 87 20.57 26.00 -46.72
CA SER A 87 20.08 27.20 -47.41
C SER A 87 21.05 28.37 -47.21
N ALA A 88 22.27 28.25 -47.76
CA ALA A 88 23.10 29.43 -47.98
C ALA A 88 22.36 30.37 -48.96
N PRO A 89 22.15 31.66 -48.64
CA PRO A 89 21.56 32.59 -49.59
C PRO A 89 22.50 32.72 -50.79
N VAL A 90 22.10 32.16 -51.93
CA VAL A 90 22.79 32.35 -53.21
C VAL A 90 22.62 33.82 -53.57
N TYR A 91 23.70 34.59 -53.47
CA TYR A 91 23.75 35.93 -54.03
C TYR A 91 23.86 35.82 -55.54
N ASP A 92 22.79 36.14 -56.27
CA ASP A 92 22.88 36.49 -57.68
C ASP A 92 23.68 37.78 -57.77
N THR A 93 24.84 37.71 -58.43
CA THR A 93 25.60 38.87 -58.86
C THR A 93 25.37 39.02 -60.36
N ASP A 94 24.88 40.19 -60.74
CA ASP A 94 24.45 40.69 -62.07
C ASP A 94 25.05 40.03 -63.33
#